data_AF-A0A4R1Q550-F1
#
_entry.id   AF-A0A4R1Q550-F1
#
_cell.length_a   1.000
_cell.length_b   1.000
_cell.length_c   1.000
_cell.angle_alpha   90.00
_cell.angle_beta   90.00
_cell.angle_gamma   90.00
#
_symmetry.space_group_name_H-M   'P 1'
#
loop_
_entity.id
_entity.type
_entity.pdbx_description
1 polymer ?
#
loop_
_entity_poly.entity_id
_entity_poly.type
_entity_poly.pdbx_seq_one_letter_code
_entity_poly.pdbx_strand_id
1 'polypeptide(L)'
;MWDRLIALLAELSQLCQGLLELSKQKREFLIAGQAQKLEAVTRQEEVLILRIGKLEVLREKVLQEIAAAHQLNTQGLTISQLRQLADDENANKIKEFEQVFSGITNELVPLNQLNTQLIQQSLNFVNYNINLLAQTQTGPTYAAKGSSGQNQPSRNFLDAKV
;
A
#
# COMPACT_ATOMS: atom_id res chain seq x y z
N MET A 1 16.40 18.59 22.89
CA MET A 1 15.33 17.57 22.78
C MET A 1 14.38 17.91 21.63
N TRP A 2 13.84 19.13 21.59
CA TRP A 2 12.96 19.60 20.52
C TRP A 2 13.59 19.61 19.12
N ASP A 3 14.83 20.09 18.96
CA ASP A 3 15.52 20.07 17.65
C ASP A 3 15.69 18.64 17.10
N ARG A 4 15.94 17.68 17.99
CA ARG A 4 16.07 16.26 17.65
C ARG A 4 14.72 15.69 17.20
N LEU A 5 13.64 16.05 17.88
CA LEU A 5 12.29 15.66 17.48
C LEU A 5 11.97 16.25 16.09
N ILE A 6 12.20 17.54 15.87
CA ILE A 6 11.92 18.20 14.60
C ILE A 6 12.72 17.59 13.45
N ALA A 7 14.01 17.29 13.66
CA ALA A 7 14.83 16.62 12.67
C ALA A 7 14.28 15.22 12.31
N LEU A 8 13.87 14.44 13.31
CA LEU A 8 13.25 13.13 13.09
C LEU A 8 11.93 13.24 12.33
N LEU A 9 11.09 14.21 12.69
CA LEU A 9 9.82 14.46 12.01
C LEU A 9 10.04 14.87 10.55
N ALA A 10 11.00 15.75 10.26
CA ALA A 10 11.35 16.13 8.90
C ALA A 10 11.83 14.93 8.06
N GLU A 11 12.69 14.06 8.63
CA GLU A 11 13.16 12.86 7.94
C GLU A 11 12.01 11.86 7.70
N LEU A 12 11.12 11.67 8.68
CA LEU A 12 9.91 10.83 8.52
C LEU A 12 9.03 11.33 7.37
N SER A 13 8.76 12.65 7.30
CA SER A 13 8.00 13.22 6.18
C SER A 13 8.64 12.95 4.84
N GLN A 14 9.97 13.07 4.72
CA GLN A 14 10.67 12.80 3.46
C GLN A 14 10.57 11.33 3.05
N LEU A 15 10.70 10.40 3.99
CA LEU A 15 10.57 8.97 3.69
C LEU A 15 9.13 8.60 3.30
N CYS A 16 8.14 9.17 3.98
CA CYS A 16 6.73 8.96 3.62
C CYS A 16 6.40 9.55 2.25
N GLN A 17 6.96 10.72 1.89
CA GLN A 17 6.83 11.27 0.54
C GLN A 17 7.46 10.34 -0.51
N GLY A 18 8.65 9.79 -0.22
CA GLY A 18 9.28 8.79 -1.09
C GLY A 18 8.41 7.55 -1.27
N LEU A 19 7.80 7.06 -0.19
CA LEU A 19 6.89 5.91 -0.24
C LEU A 19 5.64 6.20 -1.07
N LEU A 20 5.10 7.41 -0.99
CA LEU A 20 4.00 7.87 -1.83
C LEU A 20 4.35 7.85 -3.32
N GLU A 21 5.53 8.36 -3.68
CA GLU A 21 5.99 8.33 -5.08
C GLU A 21 6.21 6.90 -5.59
N LEU A 22 6.77 6.01 -4.78
CA LEU A 22 6.88 4.58 -5.14
C LEU A 22 5.50 3.93 -5.32
N SER A 23 4.54 4.24 -4.45
CA SER A 23 3.18 3.73 -4.57
C SER A 23 2.48 4.23 -5.86
N LYS A 24 2.80 5.46 -6.31
CA LYS A 24 2.32 5.97 -7.61
C LYS A 24 2.96 5.21 -8.77
N GLN A 25 4.27 4.98 -8.74
CA GLN A 25 4.96 4.19 -9.76
C GLN A 25 4.45 2.74 -9.81
N LYS A 26 4.18 2.14 -8.64
CA LYS A 26 3.57 0.80 -8.53
C LYS A 26 2.25 0.73 -9.28
N ARG A 27 1.40 1.75 -9.16
CA ARG A 27 0.14 1.85 -9.90
C ARG A 27 0.38 1.84 -11.41
N GLU A 28 1.32 2.62 -11.90
CA GLU A 28 1.66 2.67 -13.33
C GLU A 28 2.13 1.32 -13.85
N PHE A 29 3.00 0.63 -13.10
CA PHE A 29 3.48 -0.69 -13.47
C PHE A 29 2.41 -1.79 -13.39
N LEU A 30 1.45 -1.67 -12.47
CA LEU A 30 0.28 -2.55 -12.39
C LEU A 30 -0.60 -2.39 -13.63
N ILE A 31 -0.93 -1.15 -14.00
CA ILE A 31 -1.74 -0.86 -15.20
C ILE A 31 -1.02 -1.36 -16.47
N ALA A 32 0.31 -1.21 -16.54
CA ALA A 32 1.09 -1.64 -17.68
C ALA A 32 1.44 -3.15 -17.69
N GLY A 33 1.06 -3.92 -16.66
CA GLY A 33 1.36 -5.36 -16.57
C GLY A 33 2.85 -5.70 -16.43
N GLN A 34 3.67 -4.80 -15.89
CA GLN A 34 5.14 -4.94 -15.87
C GLN A 34 5.63 -5.65 -14.60
N ALA A 35 5.42 -6.97 -14.51
CA ALA A 35 5.74 -7.77 -13.32
C ALA A 35 7.18 -7.60 -12.79
N GLN A 36 8.18 -7.54 -13.66
CA GLN A 36 9.59 -7.35 -13.26
C GLN A 36 9.83 -5.99 -12.59
N LYS A 37 9.16 -4.92 -13.06
CA LYS A 37 9.29 -3.60 -12.45
C LYS A 37 8.53 -3.50 -11.13
N LEU A 38 7.42 -4.25 -10.99
CA LEU A 38 6.70 -4.36 -9.72
C LEU A 38 7.56 -4.97 -8.61
N GLU A 39 8.36 -5.99 -8.91
CA GLU A 39 9.30 -6.57 -7.95
C GLU A 39 10.33 -5.54 -7.49
N ALA A 40 10.92 -4.78 -8.42
CA ALA A 40 11.90 -3.76 -8.10
C ALA A 40 11.33 -2.64 -7.22
N VAL A 41 10.15 -2.11 -7.55
CA VAL A 41 9.47 -1.09 -6.73
C VAL A 41 9.13 -1.63 -5.35
N THR A 42 8.61 -2.85 -5.27
CA THR A 42 8.23 -3.46 -3.98
C THR A 42 9.44 -3.58 -3.05
N ARG A 43 10.62 -3.97 -3.56
CA ARG A 43 11.86 -3.99 -2.76
C ARG A 43 12.27 -2.60 -2.26
N GLN A 44 12.07 -1.56 -3.08
CA GLN A 44 12.35 -0.18 -2.66
C GLN A 44 11.38 0.27 -1.56
N GLU A 45 10.09 -0.07 -1.67
CA GLU A 45 9.08 0.18 -0.63
C GLU A 45 9.47 -0.50 0.69
N GLU A 46 9.90 -1.77 0.66
CA GLU A 46 10.34 -2.51 1.85
C GLU A 46 11.49 -1.80 2.58
N VAL A 47 12.50 -1.33 1.83
CA VAL A 47 13.64 -0.59 2.41
C VAL A 47 13.18 0.71 3.09
N LEU A 48 12.26 1.46 2.47
CA LEU A 48 11.71 2.68 3.07
C LEU A 48 10.89 2.37 4.33
N ILE A 49 10.04 1.34 4.29
CA ILE A 49 9.22 0.92 5.43
C ILE A 49 10.11 0.53 6.62
N LEU A 50 11.19 -0.22 6.38
CA LEU A 50 12.15 -0.58 7.42
C LEU A 50 12.83 0.66 8.03
N ARG A 51 13.17 1.66 7.21
CA ARG A 51 13.78 2.91 7.69
C ARG A 51 12.79 3.75 8.50
N ILE A 52 11.54 3.87 8.02
CA ILE A 52 10.46 4.54 8.75
C ILE A 52 10.26 3.88 10.12
N GLY A 53 10.20 2.54 10.18
CA GLY A 53 10.06 1.82 11.43
C GLY A 53 11.19 2.12 12.43
N LYS A 54 12.44 2.24 11.97
CA LYS A 54 13.57 2.64 12.83
C LYS A 54 13.43 4.07 13.35
N LEU A 55 12.99 5.00 12.51
CA LEU A 55 12.80 6.39 12.92
C LEU A 55 11.63 6.55 13.90
N GLU A 56 10.55 5.80 13.74
CA GLU A 56 9.44 5.81 14.70
C GLU A 56 9.88 5.35 16.10
N VAL A 57 10.72 4.31 16.18
CA VAL A 57 11.30 3.87 17.46
C VAL A 57 12.16 4.98 18.09
N LEU A 58 12.92 5.72 17.28
CA LEU A 58 13.70 6.87 17.78
C LEU A 58 12.80 8.02 18.22
N ARG A 59 11.76 8.32 17.45
CA ARG A 59 10.76 9.34 17.77
C ARG A 59 10.09 9.02 19.10
N GLU A 60 9.65 7.79 19.30
CA GLU A 60 9.02 7.36 20.56
C GLU A 60 9.96 7.55 21.77
N LYS A 61 11.25 7.21 21.63
CA LYS A 61 12.25 7.47 22.68
C LYS A 61 12.39 8.95 23.00
N VAL A 62 12.46 9.82 21.98
CA VAL A 62 12.55 11.28 22.19
C VAL A 62 11.27 11.82 22.84
N LEU A 63 10.10 11.28 22.50
CA LEU A 63 8.84 11.63 23.16
C LEU A 63 8.84 11.23 24.64
N GLN A 64 9.39 10.07 24.97
CA GLN A 64 9.55 9.64 26.36
C GLN A 64 10.51 10.54 27.15
N GLU A 65 11.62 10.97 26.53
CA GLU A 65 12.56 11.94 27.13
C GLU A 65 11.86 13.28 27.42
N ILE A 66 11.06 13.79 26.48
CA ILE A 66 10.28 15.03 26.65
C ILE A 66 9.23 14.86 27.76
N ALA A 67 8.49 13.76 27.76
CA ALA A 67 7.48 13.47 28.80
C ALA A 67 8.11 13.47 30.20
N ALA A 68 9.25 12.80 30.35
CA ALA A 68 9.97 12.73 31.61
C ALA A 68 10.46 14.11 32.08
N ALA A 69 10.97 14.94 31.16
CA ALA A 69 11.40 16.30 31.47
C ALA A 69 10.25 17.20 31.96
N HIS A 70 9.03 16.94 31.49
CA HIS A 70 7.82 17.68 31.89
C HIS A 70 7.00 16.99 32.99
N GLN A 71 7.51 15.91 33.61
CA GLN A 71 6.82 15.12 34.65
C GLN A 71 5.44 14.59 34.20
N LEU A 72 5.28 14.36 32.90
CA LEU A 72 4.06 13.80 32.30
C LEU A 72 4.18 12.29 32.16
N ASN A 73 3.05 11.60 32.30
CA ASN A 73 3.00 10.17 32.04
C ASN A 73 3.22 9.92 30.54
N THR A 74 4.13 9.00 30.21
CA THR A 74 4.58 8.72 28.84
C THR A 74 3.49 8.10 27.96
N GLN A 75 2.45 7.54 28.56
CA GLN A 75 1.35 6.89 27.85
C GLN A 75 0.39 7.93 27.26
N GLY A 76 0.60 8.25 25.98
CA GLY A 76 -0.40 8.96 25.18
C GLY A 76 -0.13 10.44 24.93
N LEU A 77 1.13 10.86 24.89
CA LEU A 77 1.48 12.23 24.49
C LEU A 77 1.09 12.48 23.02
N THR A 78 0.00 13.21 22.84
CA THR A 78 -0.54 13.59 21.53
C THR A 78 0.28 14.72 20.91
N ILE A 79 0.23 14.86 19.57
CA ILE A 79 0.83 16.00 18.85
C ILE A 79 0.29 17.34 19.38
N SER A 80 -0.98 17.40 19.74
CA SER A 80 -1.60 18.57 20.36
C SER A 80 -0.97 18.93 21.70
N GLN A 81 -0.66 17.95 22.54
CA GLN A 81 0.01 18.16 23.83
C GLN A 81 1.48 18.56 23.65
N LEU A 82 2.18 17.98 22.66
CA LEU A 82 3.54 18.39 22.33
C LEU A 82 3.62 19.88 21.96
N ARG A 83 2.65 20.36 21.18
CA ARG A 83 2.56 21.78 20.80
C ARG A 83 2.29 22.71 21.99
N GLN A 84 1.61 22.25 23.04
CA GLN A 84 1.36 23.05 24.25
C GLN A 84 2.59 23.12 25.17
N LEU A 85 3.48 22.13 25.08
CA LEU A 85 4.71 22.05 25.88
C LEU A 85 5.90 22.74 25.20
N ALA A 86 5.86 22.84 23.88
CA ALA A 86 6.85 23.53 23.08
C ALA A 86 6.68 25.06 23.15
N ASP A 87 7.79 25.77 22.97
CA ASP A 87 7.81 27.20 22.66
C ASP A 87 7.22 27.49 21.27
N ASP A 88 6.81 28.73 21.04
CA ASP A 88 6.07 29.14 19.84
C ASP A 88 6.76 28.73 18.52
N GLU A 89 8.10 28.79 18.47
CA GLU A 89 8.87 28.39 17.30
C GLU A 89 8.73 26.88 17.01
N ASN A 90 8.95 26.04 18.02
CA ASN A 90 8.89 24.59 17.88
C ASN A 90 7.44 24.09 17.72
N ALA A 91 6.47 24.73 18.37
CA ALA A 91 5.05 24.44 18.19
C ALA A 91 4.60 24.67 16.73
N ASN A 92 5.08 25.74 16.09
CA ASN A 92 4.81 26.00 14.68
C ASN A 92 5.42 24.93 13.77
N LYS A 93 6.68 24.53 14.00
CA LYS A 93 7.33 23.46 13.22
C LYS A 93 6.61 22.11 13.36
N ILE A 94 6.14 21.77 14.56
CA ILE A 94 5.36 20.55 14.80
C ILE A 94 4.01 20.61 14.06
N LYS A 95 3.36 21.77 14.04
CA LYS A 95 2.10 21.98 13.31
C LYS A 95 2.29 21.86 11.79
N GLU A 96 3.37 22.43 11.24
CA GLU A 96 3.70 22.28 9.82
C GLU A 96 3.94 20.82 9.46
N PHE A 97 4.69 20.09 10.28
CA PHE A 97 4.87 18.65 10.12
C PHE A 97 3.53 17.90 10.12
N GLU A 98 2.64 18.19 11.09
CA GLU A 98 1.33 17.56 11.19
C GLU A 98 0.51 17.75 9.90
N GLN A 99 0.51 18.95 9.35
CA GLN A 99 -0.19 19.26 8.10
C GLN A 99 0.40 18.50 6.90
N VAL A 100 1.72 18.51 6.75
CA VAL A 100 2.41 17.81 5.67
C VAL A 100 2.16 16.31 5.77
N PHE A 101 2.37 15.73 6.95
CA PHE A 101 2.19 14.30 7.19
C PHE A 101 0.75 13.86 6.97
N SER A 102 -0.24 14.64 7.43
CA SER A 102 -1.65 14.36 7.16
C SER A 102 -1.98 14.42 5.67
N GLY A 103 -1.40 15.36 4.92
CA GLY A 103 -1.54 15.42 3.46
C GLY A 103 -1.01 14.14 2.78
N ILE A 104 0.18 13.71 3.17
CA ILE A 104 0.81 12.50 2.61
C ILE A 104 -0.02 11.25 2.93
N THR A 105 -0.48 11.09 4.18
CA THR A 105 -1.26 9.89 4.57
C THR A 105 -2.63 9.86 3.89
N ASN A 106 -3.28 11.01 3.72
CA ASN A 106 -4.56 11.12 3.01
C ASN A 106 -4.45 10.69 1.53
N GLU A 107 -3.28 10.81 0.91
CA GLU A 107 -3.03 10.35 -0.45
C GLU A 107 -2.54 8.88 -0.49
N LEU A 108 -1.65 8.51 0.42
CA LEU A 108 -1.01 7.20 0.44
C LEU A 108 -2.00 6.06 0.74
N VAL A 109 -2.91 6.27 1.70
CA VAL A 109 -3.91 5.27 2.11
C VAL A 109 -4.83 4.86 0.94
N PRO A 110 -5.54 5.77 0.26
CA PRO A 110 -6.41 5.38 -0.86
C PRO A 110 -5.60 4.81 -2.03
N LEU A 111 -4.40 5.31 -2.28
CA LEU A 111 -3.54 4.79 -3.34
C LEU A 111 -3.11 3.34 -3.07
N ASN A 112 -2.78 3.01 -1.82
CA ASN A 112 -2.47 1.64 -1.42
C ASN A 112 -3.68 0.71 -1.58
N GLN A 113 -4.87 1.18 -1.19
CA GLN A 113 -6.12 0.42 -1.36
C GLN A 113 -6.40 0.13 -2.85
N LEU A 114 -6.25 1.13 -3.71
CA LEU A 114 -6.42 0.98 -5.16
C LEU A 114 -5.40 -0.01 -5.73
N ASN A 115 -4.12 0.12 -5.37
CA ASN A 115 -3.09 -0.81 -5.82
C ASN A 115 -3.39 -2.25 -5.39
N THR A 116 -3.91 -2.44 -4.17
CA THR A 116 -4.34 -3.74 -3.67
C THR A 116 -5.48 -4.32 -4.51
N GLN A 117 -6.48 -3.49 -4.85
CA GLN A 117 -7.59 -3.92 -5.71
C GLN A 117 -7.12 -4.31 -7.11
N LEU A 118 -6.22 -3.53 -7.73
CA LEU A 118 -5.66 -3.85 -9.05
C LEU A 118 -4.91 -5.19 -9.04
N ILE A 119 -4.13 -5.47 -7.99
CA ILE A 119 -3.44 -6.74 -7.82
C ILE A 119 -4.46 -7.89 -7.71
N GLN A 120 -5.49 -7.74 -6.87
CA GLN A 120 -6.53 -8.76 -6.72
C GLN A 120 -7.28 -9.04 -8.03
N GLN A 121 -7.63 -8.00 -8.79
CA GLN A 121 -8.27 -8.14 -10.09
C GLN A 121 -7.37 -8.88 -11.09
N SER A 122 -6.08 -8.56 -11.11
CA SER A 122 -5.09 -9.21 -11.97
C SER A 122 -4.95 -10.69 -11.64
N LEU A 123 -4.89 -11.04 -10.36
CA LEU A 123 -4.84 -12.43 -9.89
C LEU A 123 -6.13 -13.20 -10.23
N ASN A 124 -7.30 -12.57 -10.04
CA ASN A 124 -8.59 -13.17 -10.40
C ASN A 124 -8.67 -13.46 -11.90
N PHE A 125 -8.20 -12.54 -12.75
CA PHE A 125 -8.14 -12.74 -14.19
C PHE A 125 -7.21 -13.90 -14.56
N VAL A 126 -6.00 -13.96 -14.00
CA VAL A 126 -5.06 -15.07 -14.24
C VAL A 126 -5.67 -16.40 -13.81
N ASN A 127 -6.26 -16.47 -12.61
CA ASN A 127 -6.90 -17.68 -12.08
C ASN A 127 -8.07 -18.13 -12.96
N TYR A 128 -8.91 -17.19 -13.41
CA TYR A 128 -10.00 -17.47 -14.33
C TYR A 128 -9.49 -18.10 -15.65
N ASN A 129 -8.44 -17.52 -16.23
CA ASN A 129 -7.85 -18.05 -17.46
C ASN A 129 -7.22 -19.44 -17.25
N ILE A 130 -6.53 -19.67 -16.12
CA ILE A 130 -6.01 -21.00 -15.78
C ILE A 130 -7.16 -22.02 -15.68
N ASN A 131 -8.25 -21.66 -14.99
CA ASN A 131 -9.42 -22.52 -14.85
C ASN A 131 -10.09 -22.82 -16.20
N LEU A 132 -10.17 -21.83 -17.09
CA LEU A 132 -10.68 -22.01 -18.45
C LEU A 132 -9.80 -22.98 -19.24
N LEU A 133 -8.48 -22.77 -19.25
CA LEU A 133 -7.53 -23.64 -19.94
C LEU A 133 -7.56 -25.08 -19.38
N ALA A 134 -7.65 -25.24 -18.06
CA ALA A 134 -7.77 -26.55 -17.42
C ALA A 134 -9.07 -27.27 -17.84
N GLN A 135 -10.20 -26.55 -17.96
CA GLN A 135 -11.46 -27.11 -18.44
C GLN A 135 -11.42 -27.47 -19.93
N THR A 136 -10.68 -26.73 -20.77
CA THR A 136 -10.51 -27.07 -22.19
C THR A 136 -9.69 -28.35 -22.43
N GLN A 137 -8.87 -28.78 -21.46
CA GLN A 137 -8.16 -30.07 -21.53
C GLN A 137 -9.07 -31.27 -21.22
N THR A 138 -10.30 -31.05 -20.75
CA THR A 138 -11.30 -32.09 -20.48
C THR A 138 -12.37 -32.21 -21.58
N GLY A 139 -11.96 -32.12 -22.86
CA GLY A 139 -12.76 -32.56 -24.01
C GLY A 139 -12.54 -34.06 -24.32
N PRO A 140 -13.53 -34.80 -24.86
CA PRO A 140 -13.47 -36.26 -24.91
C PRO A 140 -12.35 -36.77 -25.83
N THR A 141 -11.30 -37.34 -25.25
CA THR A 141 -10.12 -37.90 -25.93
C THR A 141 -10.38 -39.18 -26.74
N TYR A 142 -11.61 -39.63 -26.95
CA TYR A 142 -11.88 -40.82 -27.79
C TYR A 142 -13.14 -40.65 -28.64
N ALA A 143 -12.96 -40.18 -29.88
CA ALA A 143 -13.87 -40.53 -30.97
C ALA A 143 -13.46 -41.92 -31.49
N ALA A 144 -13.99 -42.97 -30.88
CA ALA A 144 -14.00 -44.29 -31.51
C ALA A 144 -15.08 -44.31 -32.59
N LYS A 145 -14.64 -44.54 -33.83
CA LYS A 145 -15.42 -44.75 -35.05
C LYS A 145 -16.75 -45.51 -34.80
N GLY A 146 -17.85 -44.90 -35.23
CA GLY A 146 -19.05 -45.60 -35.68
C GLY A 146 -20.23 -45.60 -34.70
N SER A 147 -21.19 -44.69 -34.93
CA SER A 147 -22.64 -44.96 -35.04
C SER A 147 -23.45 -43.69 -34.72
N SER A 148 -24.04 -43.13 -35.79
CA SER A 148 -25.41 -42.62 -35.91
C SER A 148 -26.08 -41.84 -34.76
N GLY A 149 -26.46 -40.60 -35.06
CA GLY A 149 -27.78 -40.06 -34.65
C GLY A 149 -27.79 -38.86 -33.69
N GLN A 150 -28.05 -37.67 -34.27
CA GLN A 150 -28.83 -36.54 -33.73
C GLN A 150 -28.73 -36.21 -32.23
N ASN A 151 -28.01 -35.14 -31.89
CA ASN A 151 -28.59 -33.83 -31.51
C ASN A 151 -27.46 -32.90 -31.05
N GLN A 152 -27.22 -31.85 -31.82
CA GLN A 152 -26.42 -30.71 -31.38
C GLN A 152 -27.33 -29.72 -30.65
N PRO A 153 -27.17 -29.47 -29.35
CA PRO A 153 -27.61 -28.20 -28.80
C PRO A 153 -26.53 -27.17 -29.09
N SER A 154 -26.83 -26.20 -29.96
CA SER A 154 -26.08 -24.96 -30.09
C SER A 154 -26.15 -24.22 -28.75
N ARG A 155 -25.12 -24.33 -27.92
CA ARG A 155 -24.99 -23.49 -26.72
C ARG A 155 -24.44 -22.14 -27.15
N ASN A 156 -25.34 -21.16 -27.29
CA ASN A 156 -25.04 -19.74 -27.40
C ASN A 156 -24.11 -19.34 -26.24
N PHE A 157 -22.88 -18.92 -26.57
CA PHE A 157 -21.88 -18.41 -25.63
C PHE A 157 -22.07 -16.93 -25.25
N LEU A 158 -23.13 -16.29 -25.75
CA LEU A 158 -23.32 -14.83 -25.67
C LEU A 158 -24.71 -14.47 -25.15
N ASP A 159 -25.09 -14.97 -23.98
CA ASP A 159 -26.19 -14.36 -23.24
C ASP A 159 -25.86 -14.26 -21.76
N ALA A 160 -25.20 -13.14 -21.42
CA ALA A 160 -25.22 -12.57 -20.10
C ALA A 160 -25.57 -11.09 -20.30
N LYS A 161 -26.88 -10.80 -20.29
CA LYS A 161 -27.44 -9.46 -20.43
C LYS A 161 -27.80 -8.91 -19.04
N VAL A 162 -27.34 -7.68 -18.81
CA VAL A 162 -27.74 -6.64 -17.82
C VAL A 162 -27.67 -7.00 -16.34
#